data_AF-A0A849PW23-F1
#
_entry.id   AF-A0A849PW23-F1
#
_cell.length_a   1.000
_cell.length_b   1.000
_cell.length_c   1.000
_cell.angle_alpha   90.00
_cell.angle_beta   90.00
_cell.angle_gamma   90.00
#
_symmetry.space_group_name_H-M   'P 1'
#
loop_
_entity.id
_entity.type
_entity.pdbx_description
1 polymer ?
#
loop_
_entity_poly.entity_id
_entity_poly.type
_entity_poly.pdbx_seq_one_letter_code
_entity_poly.pdbx_strand_id
1 'polypeptide(L)'
;MCIAMDRATPLIVLLILLMVAVLPGCLEEDEPHGLWLPHEGTTKYFRMPDFNVTTHDGSTLGLWSIDADYVILHVVDPAADPFMPQFAQIRSVLGHWDNVTVEALTIRDSQVYDGRTVGDLRDEAGADWPFSTPEGVIKDILSIQDYPSVFVLDADHIILERSDEALGQGRIVQIIETAWGIEAPEDAHPQVGSTVPDLVWRDVDGVEGRLSDLRGSPVIVNVWEMECPFCLMLFKDLEKVYTNYSGEGLQMVSLDLITWETDDEVRSVRESNNATWTFAVDGDNIQSRYDIWQLPLIVLLDGDGVVQWTWTGYVHHSIIAENVEKLI
;
A
#
# COMPACT_ATOMS: atom_id res chain seq x y z
N MET A 1 -6.67 34.72 -50.05
CA MET A 1 -6.36 33.92 -51.25
C MET A 1 -7.29 32.71 -51.24
N CYS A 2 -8.29 32.69 -52.12
CA CYS A 2 -9.26 31.59 -52.20
C CYS A 2 -8.63 30.38 -52.90
N ILE A 3 -8.79 29.19 -52.32
CA ILE A 3 -8.68 27.94 -53.06
C ILE A 3 -9.99 27.18 -52.83
N ALA A 4 -10.60 26.82 -53.95
CA ALA A 4 -11.88 26.14 -54.06
C ALA A 4 -11.77 24.66 -53.66
N MET A 5 -12.81 24.17 -52.98
CA MET A 5 -13.07 22.75 -52.75
C MET A 5 -13.70 22.12 -54.00
N ASP A 6 -13.24 20.93 -54.39
CA ASP A 6 -13.95 20.05 -55.33
C ASP A 6 -14.43 18.77 -54.62
N ARG A 7 -15.60 18.28 -55.03
CA ARG A 7 -16.47 17.30 -54.37
C ARG A 7 -16.27 15.88 -54.91
N ALA A 8 -16.10 14.90 -54.01
CA ALA A 8 -16.79 13.60 -54.07
C ALA A 8 -16.74 12.88 -52.70
N THR A 9 -17.93 12.75 -52.10
CA THR A 9 -18.40 12.24 -50.77
C THR A 9 -18.19 10.73 -50.49
N PRO A 10 -18.59 10.14 -49.33
CA PRO A 10 -18.94 10.67 -47.98
C PRO A 10 -18.43 9.83 -46.77
N LEU A 11 -18.75 10.32 -45.55
CA LEU A 11 -19.01 9.60 -44.30
C LEU A 11 -17.85 9.33 -43.29
N ILE A 12 -18.06 9.91 -42.10
CA ILE A 12 -17.69 9.47 -40.74
C ILE A 12 -16.62 10.34 -40.03
N VAL A 13 -17.06 10.84 -38.87
CA VAL A 13 -16.36 11.56 -37.78
C VAL A 13 -16.11 13.06 -37.94
N LEU A 14 -17.16 13.87 -37.80
CA LEU A 14 -17.10 15.06 -36.94
C LEU A 14 -18.49 15.66 -36.74
N LEU A 15 -19.17 15.30 -35.64
CA LEU A 15 -20.20 16.11 -34.98
C LEU A 15 -20.82 15.30 -33.83
N ILE A 16 -20.23 15.42 -32.65
CA ILE A 16 -21.04 15.58 -31.44
C ILE A 16 -20.51 16.85 -30.76
N LEU A 17 -21.23 17.93 -31.05
CA LEU A 17 -21.11 19.23 -30.40
C LEU A 17 -22.53 19.53 -29.92
N LEU A 18 -22.80 19.27 -28.65
CA LEU A 18 -23.83 19.94 -27.84
C LEU A 18 -23.59 19.50 -26.37
N MET A 19 -22.90 20.36 -25.61
CA MET A 19 -23.46 21.17 -24.50
C MET A 19 -23.84 20.29 -23.30
N VAL A 20 -23.27 20.50 -22.10
CA VAL A 20 -23.64 21.59 -21.18
C VAL A 20 -22.48 22.00 -20.24
N ALA A 21 -22.32 23.33 -20.10
CA ALA A 21 -21.77 24.17 -19.01
C ALA A 21 -20.34 23.88 -18.45
N VAL A 22 -19.33 24.73 -18.72
CA VAL A 22 -19.05 26.05 -18.09
C VAL A 22 -18.86 25.90 -16.57
N LEU A 23 -17.62 25.98 -16.04
CA LEU A 23 -16.88 27.25 -15.91
C LEU A 23 -15.39 27.19 -16.31
N PRO A 24 -14.88 28.26 -16.95
CA PRO A 24 -13.46 28.47 -17.20
C PRO A 24 -12.80 29.25 -16.05
N GLY A 25 -11.67 28.73 -15.56
CA GLY A 25 -10.59 29.53 -14.97
C GLY A 25 -9.32 28.95 -15.56
N CYS A 26 -8.79 29.49 -16.66
CA CYS A 26 -7.77 30.53 -16.60
C CYS A 26 -6.75 30.19 -15.51
N LEU A 27 -5.76 29.35 -15.84
CA LEU A 27 -4.44 29.50 -15.24
C LEU A 27 -3.92 30.84 -15.75
N GLU A 28 -4.13 31.89 -14.98
CA GLU A 28 -3.42 33.14 -15.16
C GLU A 28 -1.93 32.85 -14.97
N GLU A 29 -1.19 32.88 -16.08
CA GLU A 29 0.23 33.21 -16.07
C GLU A 29 0.35 34.61 -15.48
N ASP A 30 0.46 34.74 -14.16
CA ASP A 30 1.09 35.86 -13.43
C ASP A 30 0.71 35.83 -11.93
N GLU A 31 1.09 34.79 -11.18
CA GLU A 31 1.40 34.90 -9.75
C GLU A 31 2.43 33.81 -9.37
N PRO A 32 3.43 34.10 -8.51
CA PRO A 32 4.41 33.10 -8.07
C PRO A 32 3.75 32.20 -7.01
N HIS A 33 2.85 31.32 -7.44
CA HIS A 33 2.31 30.28 -6.59
C HIS A 33 3.43 29.28 -6.29
N GLY A 34 3.78 29.19 -5.00
CA GLY A 34 4.91 28.40 -4.54
C GLY A 34 4.80 26.91 -4.88
N LEU A 35 5.95 26.26 -4.78
CA LEU A 35 6.23 24.84 -5.03
C LEU A 35 5.48 23.88 -4.07
N TRP A 36 4.15 23.98 -3.94
CA TRP A 36 3.40 23.16 -2.98
C TRP A 36 2.66 22.04 -3.71
N LEU A 37 3.00 20.78 -3.44
CA LEU A 37 2.19 19.63 -3.88
C LEU A 37 0.83 19.63 -3.14
N PRO A 38 -0.26 19.17 -3.75
CA PRO A 38 -1.52 18.98 -3.04
C PRO A 38 -1.47 17.77 -2.08
N HIS A 39 -2.48 17.58 -1.24
CA HIS A 39 -2.54 16.49 -0.25
C HIS A 39 -2.63 15.10 -0.89
N GLU A 40 -2.31 14.06 -0.10
CA GLU A 40 -2.46 12.66 -0.50
C GLU A 40 -3.82 12.36 -1.16
N GLY A 41 -3.80 11.49 -2.19
CA GLY A 41 -4.98 11.12 -2.97
C GLY A 41 -5.31 12.08 -4.12
N THR A 42 -4.67 13.25 -4.19
CA THR A 42 -4.86 14.23 -5.27
C THR A 42 -3.59 14.54 -6.07
N THR A 43 -2.45 13.96 -5.67
CA THR A 43 -1.14 14.20 -6.29
C THR A 43 -0.85 13.33 -7.50
N LYS A 44 -1.73 12.38 -7.85
CA LYS A 44 -1.51 11.51 -9.00
C LYS A 44 -1.41 12.33 -10.30
N TYR A 45 -0.41 12.05 -11.10
CA TYR A 45 -0.05 12.77 -12.33
C TYR A 45 0.51 14.19 -12.13
N PHE A 46 0.70 14.64 -10.89
CA PHE A 46 1.46 15.86 -10.65
C PHE A 46 2.93 15.60 -10.90
N ARG A 47 3.61 16.58 -11.49
CA ARG A 47 5.07 16.56 -11.60
C ARG A 47 5.68 16.86 -10.24
N MET A 48 6.62 16.03 -9.80
CA MET A 48 7.35 16.26 -8.56
C MET A 48 8.11 17.59 -8.66
N PRO A 49 8.05 18.48 -7.65
CA PRO A 49 8.81 19.72 -7.68
C PRO A 49 10.32 19.48 -7.63
N ASP A 50 11.09 20.33 -8.30
CA ASP A 50 12.54 20.34 -8.17
C ASP A 50 12.93 20.74 -6.75
N PHE A 51 13.70 19.88 -6.09
CA PHE A 51 14.43 20.25 -4.88
C PHE A 51 15.82 19.63 -4.89
N ASN A 52 16.71 20.30 -4.19
CA ASN A 52 18.08 19.88 -3.99
C ASN A 52 18.22 19.30 -2.59
N VAL A 53 18.98 18.23 -2.50
CA VAL A 53 19.29 17.53 -1.26
C VAL A 53 20.80 17.52 -1.08
N THR A 54 21.23 17.64 0.17
CA THR A 54 22.66 17.51 0.48
C THR A 54 22.94 16.04 0.70
N THR A 55 23.91 15.53 -0.06
CA THR A 55 24.35 14.15 0.08
C THR A 55 25.24 14.01 1.32
N HIS A 56 25.43 12.77 1.79
CA HIS A 56 26.33 12.49 2.90
C HIS A 56 27.79 12.95 2.66
N ASP A 57 28.28 12.91 1.41
CA ASP A 57 29.62 13.42 1.07
C ASP A 57 29.70 14.95 0.98
N GLY A 58 28.61 15.65 1.31
CA GLY A 58 28.50 17.10 1.29
C GLY A 58 28.30 17.70 -0.10
N SER A 59 28.15 16.86 -1.14
CA SER A 59 27.70 17.33 -2.44
C SER A 59 26.19 17.62 -2.45
N THR A 60 25.70 18.21 -3.53
CA THR A 60 24.29 18.54 -3.69
C THR A 60 23.78 17.74 -4.88
N LEU A 61 22.74 16.95 -4.65
CA LEU A 61 22.04 16.21 -5.69
C LEU A 61 20.67 16.84 -5.89
N GLY A 62 20.30 17.07 -7.15
CA GLY A 62 18.90 17.39 -7.49
C GLY A 62 18.15 16.10 -7.76
N LEU A 63 16.87 16.03 -7.38
CA LEU A 63 16.05 14.84 -7.66
C LEU A 63 16.14 14.41 -9.13
N TRP A 64 16.18 15.38 -10.06
CA TRP A 64 16.29 15.18 -11.52
C TRP A 64 17.61 14.62 -12.04
N SER A 65 18.61 14.46 -11.18
CA SER A 65 19.86 13.79 -11.56
C SER A 65 19.82 12.28 -11.33
N ILE A 66 18.70 11.75 -10.82
CA ILE A 66 18.45 10.32 -10.72
C ILE A 66 17.96 9.82 -12.09
N ASP A 67 18.79 9.01 -12.74
CA ASP A 67 18.50 8.38 -14.03
C ASP A 67 18.00 6.95 -13.79
N ALA A 68 16.67 6.81 -13.69
CA ALA A 68 15.99 5.53 -13.48
C ALA A 68 14.63 5.54 -14.18
N ASP A 69 14.14 4.37 -14.59
CA ASP A 69 12.77 4.26 -15.11
C ASP A 69 11.75 4.64 -14.03
N TYR A 70 12.11 4.41 -12.77
CA TYR A 70 11.30 4.72 -11.59
C TYR A 70 12.14 5.10 -10.39
N VAL A 71 11.62 6.09 -9.65
CA VAL A 71 12.20 6.57 -8.41
C VAL A 71 11.21 6.38 -7.27
N ILE A 72 11.63 5.67 -6.23
CA ILE A 72 10.89 5.60 -4.97
C ILE A 72 11.56 6.58 -4.02
N LEU A 73 10.90 7.71 -3.74
CA LEU A 73 11.35 8.67 -2.75
C LEU A 73 10.68 8.38 -1.41
N HIS A 74 11.46 7.89 -0.45
CA HIS A 74 11.01 7.63 0.90
C HIS A 74 11.39 8.78 1.82
N VAL A 75 10.41 9.54 2.30
CA VAL A 75 10.58 10.71 3.16
C VAL A 75 10.30 10.36 4.62
N VAL A 76 11.31 10.50 5.48
CA VAL A 76 11.29 9.87 6.81
C VAL A 76 11.71 10.82 7.93
N ASP A 77 11.07 10.67 9.10
CA ASP A 77 11.59 11.14 10.38
C ASP A 77 12.08 9.91 11.17
N PRO A 78 13.39 9.80 11.48
CA PRO A 78 13.92 8.66 12.21
C PRO A 78 13.31 8.51 13.62
N ALA A 79 12.63 9.53 14.15
CA ALA A 79 11.86 9.43 15.39
C ALA A 79 10.55 8.64 15.24
N ALA A 80 9.94 8.74 14.05
CA ALA A 80 8.59 8.23 13.76
C ALA A 80 8.63 6.85 13.08
N ASP A 81 9.79 6.46 12.55
CA ASP A 81 9.95 5.24 11.80
C ASP A 81 11.13 4.41 12.35
N PRO A 82 10.84 3.36 13.15
CA PRO A 82 11.86 2.46 13.68
C PRO A 82 12.36 1.53 12.55
N PHE A 83 13.21 2.07 11.69
CA PHE A 83 13.69 1.42 10.48
C PHE A 83 14.43 0.11 10.74
N MET A 84 13.84 -0.97 10.23
CA MET A 84 14.51 -2.20 9.76
C MET A 84 13.57 -3.07 8.90
N PRO A 85 12.28 -3.27 9.24
CA PRO A 85 11.41 -4.17 8.48
C PRO A 85 11.11 -3.66 7.07
N GLN A 86 11.00 -2.35 6.91
CA GLN A 86 10.47 -1.71 5.71
C GLN A 86 11.46 -1.71 4.55
N PHE A 87 12.72 -1.33 4.79
CA PHE A 87 13.78 -1.43 3.76
C PHE A 87 14.16 -2.87 3.45
N ALA A 88 14.09 -3.78 4.43
CA ALA A 88 14.28 -5.21 4.19
C ALA A 88 13.15 -5.76 3.30
N GLN A 89 11.89 -5.35 3.53
CA GLN A 89 10.74 -5.72 2.71
C GLN A 89 10.82 -5.12 1.30
N ILE A 90 11.13 -3.83 1.20
CA ILE A 90 11.39 -3.15 -0.06
C ILE A 90 12.52 -3.88 -0.79
N ARG A 91 13.68 -4.15 -0.17
CA ARG A 91 14.78 -4.88 -0.83
C ARG A 91 14.44 -6.35 -1.13
N SER A 92 13.66 -7.03 -0.31
CA SER A 92 13.26 -8.42 -0.57
C SER A 92 12.29 -8.54 -1.74
N VAL A 93 11.40 -7.55 -1.91
CA VAL A 93 10.48 -7.49 -3.04
C VAL A 93 11.17 -6.92 -4.28
N LEU A 94 11.99 -5.87 -4.13
CA LEU A 94 12.68 -5.18 -5.22
C LEU A 94 13.98 -5.84 -5.68
N GLY A 95 14.43 -6.92 -5.03
CA GLY A 95 15.67 -7.65 -5.38
C GLY A 95 15.68 -8.29 -6.77
N HIS A 96 14.71 -7.96 -7.63
CA HIS A 96 14.56 -8.45 -9.01
C HIS A 96 14.69 -7.32 -10.06
N TRP A 97 14.92 -6.06 -9.66
CA TRP A 97 14.75 -4.91 -10.55
C TRP A 97 16.10 -4.20 -10.83
N ASP A 98 16.66 -4.43 -12.03
CA ASP A 98 17.94 -3.82 -12.44
C ASP A 98 17.83 -2.32 -12.79
N ASN A 99 16.60 -1.76 -12.93
CA ASN A 99 16.37 -0.38 -13.41
C ASN A 99 15.48 0.49 -12.51
N VAL A 100 15.49 0.23 -11.20
CA VAL A 100 14.72 0.99 -10.20
C VAL A 100 15.64 1.49 -9.11
N THR A 101 15.57 2.78 -8.81
CA THR A 101 16.36 3.40 -7.75
C THR A 101 15.46 3.71 -6.57
N VAL A 102 15.82 3.15 -5.41
CA VAL A 102 15.17 3.47 -4.12
C VAL A 102 16.04 4.45 -3.38
N GLU A 103 15.48 5.64 -3.15
CA GLU A 103 16.16 6.71 -2.45
C GLU A 103 15.43 7.06 -1.17
N ALA A 104 16.20 7.14 -0.07
CA ALA A 104 15.68 7.57 1.23
C ALA A 104 16.12 9.00 1.53
N LEU A 105 15.14 9.85 1.79
CA LEU A 105 15.29 11.23 2.21
C LEU A 105 14.98 11.37 3.70
N THR A 106 16.02 11.58 4.50
CA THR A 106 15.88 11.81 5.93
C THR A 106 15.72 13.29 6.21
N ILE A 107 14.64 13.67 6.89
CA ILE A 107 14.35 15.08 7.17
C ILE A 107 14.97 15.57 8.50
N ARG A 108 15.42 14.65 9.36
CA ARG A 108 16.07 14.98 10.65
C ARG A 108 17.32 14.14 10.87
N ASP A 109 18.47 14.70 10.53
CA ASP A 109 19.77 14.01 10.66
C ASP A 109 20.50 14.32 11.98
N SER A 110 20.19 15.46 12.62
CA SER A 110 20.95 15.96 13.78
C SER A 110 20.47 15.46 15.16
N GLN A 111 19.57 14.48 15.21
CA GLN A 111 18.94 14.00 16.44
C GLN A 111 19.52 12.62 16.82
N VAL A 112 19.73 12.39 18.11
CA VAL A 112 20.16 11.09 18.64
C VAL A 112 18.93 10.33 19.11
N TYR A 113 18.69 9.16 18.54
CA TYR A 113 17.51 8.32 18.74
C TYR A 113 17.91 7.05 19.48
N ASP A 114 17.44 6.90 20.73
CA ASP A 114 17.79 5.74 21.57
C ASP A 114 19.32 5.53 21.68
N GLY A 115 20.08 6.62 21.77
CA GLY A 115 21.53 6.61 21.82
C GLY A 115 22.25 6.37 20.48
N ARG A 116 21.52 6.20 19.37
CA ARG A 116 22.04 5.99 18.01
C ARG A 116 21.81 7.22 17.14
N THR A 117 22.75 7.49 16.23
CA THR A 117 22.60 8.50 15.17
C THR A 117 21.94 7.88 13.95
N VAL A 118 21.46 8.71 13.02
CA VAL A 118 21.00 8.24 11.70
C VAL A 118 22.11 7.47 10.95
N GLY A 119 23.37 7.89 11.12
CA GLY A 119 24.53 7.19 10.58
C GLY A 119 24.69 5.78 11.15
N ASP A 120 24.47 5.58 12.46
CA ASP A 120 24.56 4.26 13.09
C ASP A 120 23.47 3.32 12.57
N LEU A 121 22.24 3.82 12.43
CA LEU A 121 21.10 3.05 11.91
C LEU A 121 21.31 2.64 10.44
N ARG A 122 21.87 3.55 9.63
CA ARG A 122 22.22 3.30 8.22
C ARG A 122 23.27 2.19 8.10
N ASP A 123 24.34 2.28 8.88
CA ASP A 123 25.46 1.34 8.82
C ASP A 123 25.01 -0.07 9.25
N GLU A 124 24.12 -0.16 10.25
CA GLU A 124 23.47 -1.41 10.67
C GLU A 124 22.59 -2.03 9.57
N ALA A 125 21.85 -1.19 8.83
CA ALA A 125 20.97 -1.62 7.74
C ALA A 125 21.71 -1.95 6.43
N GLY A 126 23.01 -1.65 6.32
CA GLY A 126 23.77 -1.77 5.08
C GLY A 126 23.14 -0.94 3.95
N ALA A 127 22.64 0.24 4.28
CA ALA A 127 21.96 1.13 3.35
C ALA A 127 22.85 2.31 2.93
N ASP A 128 22.74 2.74 1.68
CA ASP A 128 23.38 3.95 1.18
C ASP A 128 22.32 5.04 1.09
N TRP A 129 21.84 5.51 2.25
CA TRP A 129 20.81 6.56 2.32
C TRP A 129 21.47 7.91 2.10
N PRO A 130 21.26 8.58 0.95
CA PRO A 130 22.20 9.62 0.58
C PRO A 130 21.80 10.98 1.12
N PHE A 131 20.56 11.24 1.54
CA PHE A 131 20.05 12.62 1.60
C PHE A 131 19.59 13.09 2.98
N SER A 132 20.12 14.21 3.44
CA SER A 132 19.55 14.98 4.56
C SER A 132 19.14 16.39 4.15
N THR A 133 18.05 16.87 4.75
CA THR A 133 17.44 18.17 4.40
C THR A 133 16.73 18.81 5.60
N PRO A 134 16.69 20.15 5.74
CA PRO A 134 15.94 20.81 6.81
C PRO A 134 14.42 20.58 6.70
N GLU A 135 13.78 20.19 7.81
CA GLU A 135 12.35 19.85 7.90
C GLU A 135 11.39 20.87 7.29
N GLY A 136 11.57 22.14 7.59
CA GLY A 136 10.66 23.18 7.13
C GLY A 136 10.69 23.40 5.62
N VAL A 137 11.68 22.91 4.90
CA VAL A 137 11.76 23.10 3.44
C VAL A 137 10.96 22.02 2.71
N ILE A 138 11.11 20.76 3.11
CA ILE A 138 10.52 19.63 2.39
C ILE A 138 9.08 19.31 2.83
N LYS A 139 8.73 19.45 4.12
CA LYS A 139 7.33 19.31 4.56
C LYS A 139 6.41 20.24 3.79
N ASP A 140 6.90 21.45 3.65
CA ASP A 140 6.25 22.55 2.99
C ASP A 140 6.12 22.23 1.49
N ILE A 141 7.24 22.04 0.78
CA ILE A 141 7.22 21.75 -0.67
C ILE A 141 6.36 20.52 -1.02
N LEU A 142 6.45 19.46 -0.23
CA LEU A 142 5.72 18.21 -0.50
C LEU A 142 4.33 18.17 0.16
N SER A 143 3.94 19.19 0.93
CA SER A 143 2.72 19.22 1.76
C SER A 143 2.51 17.95 2.59
N ILE A 144 3.59 17.47 3.22
CA ILE A 144 3.57 16.28 4.09
C ILE A 144 3.00 16.69 5.46
N GLN A 145 1.90 16.04 5.85
CA GLN A 145 1.26 16.30 7.15
C GLN A 145 1.88 15.43 8.26
N ASP A 146 2.08 14.14 7.96
CA ASP A 146 2.60 13.13 8.88
C ASP A 146 3.68 12.29 8.20
N TYR A 147 4.54 11.67 9.01
CA TYR A 147 5.63 10.83 8.54
C TYR A 147 5.43 9.35 8.91
N PRO A 148 6.05 8.45 8.14
CA PRO A 148 6.79 8.68 6.90
C PRO A 148 5.84 8.92 5.71
N SER A 149 6.39 9.45 4.61
CA SER A 149 5.67 9.59 3.34
C SER A 149 6.49 9.02 2.20
N VAL A 150 5.87 8.38 1.24
CA VAL A 150 6.56 7.75 0.12
C VAL A 150 5.91 8.14 -1.19
N PHE A 151 6.74 8.44 -2.18
CA PHE A 151 6.33 8.83 -3.51
C PHE A 151 6.90 7.84 -4.52
N VAL A 152 6.08 7.44 -5.48
CA VAL A 152 6.50 6.68 -6.66
C VAL A 152 6.47 7.61 -7.85
N LEU A 153 7.60 7.73 -8.52
CA LEU A 153 7.77 8.59 -9.67
C LEU A 153 8.14 7.75 -10.90
N ASP A 154 7.66 8.12 -12.09
CA ASP A 154 8.18 7.60 -13.36
C ASP A 154 9.47 8.32 -13.79
N ALA A 155 10.03 7.94 -14.95
CA ALA A 155 11.23 8.54 -15.54
C ALA A 155 11.11 10.06 -15.78
N ASP A 156 9.89 10.57 -16.01
CA ASP A 156 9.62 12.00 -16.17
C ASP A 156 9.36 12.71 -14.82
N HIS A 157 9.54 11.97 -13.72
CA HIS A 157 9.29 12.33 -12.33
C HIS A 157 7.84 12.78 -12.08
N ILE A 158 6.91 12.18 -12.81
CA ILE A 158 5.49 12.30 -12.54
C ILE A 158 5.12 11.37 -11.39
N ILE A 159 4.40 11.91 -10.42
CA ILE A 159 3.91 11.16 -9.26
C ILE A 159 2.87 10.16 -9.74
N LEU A 160 3.23 8.89 -9.72
CA LEU A 160 2.34 7.77 -9.97
C LEU A 160 1.51 7.46 -8.74
N GLU A 161 2.11 7.59 -7.55
CA GLU A 161 1.47 7.39 -6.27
C GLU A 161 2.15 8.16 -5.15
N ARG A 162 1.38 8.51 -4.12
CA ARG A 162 1.84 9.01 -2.83
C ARG A 162 1.13 8.25 -1.71
N SER A 163 1.86 7.94 -0.64
CA SER A 163 1.30 7.50 0.63
C SER A 163 1.93 8.26 1.78
N ASP A 164 1.13 8.88 2.65
CA ASP A 164 1.60 9.49 3.90
C ASP A 164 1.41 8.58 5.12
N GLU A 165 0.97 7.33 4.91
CA GLU A 165 0.90 6.32 5.96
C GLU A 165 2.21 5.56 6.12
N ALA A 166 2.60 5.30 7.38
CA ALA A 166 3.78 4.49 7.75
C ALA A 166 3.85 3.11 7.09
N LEU A 167 2.70 2.60 6.68
CA LEU A 167 2.53 1.28 6.09
C LEU A 167 2.26 1.30 4.58
N GLY A 168 2.01 2.47 3.98
CA GLY A 168 1.71 2.53 2.54
C GLY A 168 2.90 2.30 1.61
N GLN A 169 4.03 1.84 2.16
CA GLN A 169 5.12 1.22 1.40
C GLN A 169 4.73 -0.15 0.83
N GLY A 170 3.86 -0.92 1.51
CA GLY A 170 3.27 -2.12 0.92
C GLY A 170 2.34 -1.78 -0.26
N ARG A 171 1.56 -0.72 -0.11
CA ARG A 171 0.74 -0.14 -1.19
C ARG A 171 1.59 0.29 -2.40
N ILE A 172 2.77 0.84 -2.13
CA ILE A 172 3.68 1.35 -3.17
C ILE A 172 4.37 0.24 -3.93
N VAL A 173 4.87 -0.77 -3.23
CA VAL A 173 5.35 -2.00 -3.86
C VAL A 173 4.26 -2.59 -4.76
N GLN A 174 3.04 -2.71 -4.24
CA GLN A 174 1.88 -3.24 -4.97
C GLN A 174 1.46 -2.39 -6.17
N ILE A 175 1.51 -1.07 -6.06
CA ILE A 175 1.14 -0.17 -7.15
C ILE A 175 2.17 -0.22 -8.27
N ILE A 176 3.45 -0.33 -7.93
CA ILE A 176 4.49 -0.48 -8.93
C ILE A 176 4.38 -1.85 -9.61
N GLU A 177 4.18 -2.92 -8.85
CA GLU A 177 3.93 -4.26 -9.37
C GLU A 177 2.73 -4.27 -10.33
N THR A 178 1.59 -3.71 -9.89
CA THR A 178 0.35 -3.63 -10.68
C THR A 178 0.51 -2.77 -11.92
N ALA A 179 1.17 -1.62 -11.83
CA ALA A 179 1.40 -0.73 -12.97
C ALA A 179 2.23 -1.39 -14.09
N TRP A 180 3.07 -2.37 -13.75
CA TRP A 180 3.89 -3.12 -14.71
C TRP A 180 3.31 -4.48 -15.08
N GLY A 181 2.12 -4.81 -14.57
CA GLY A 181 1.53 -6.13 -14.77
C GLY A 181 2.38 -7.25 -14.15
N ILE A 182 3.17 -6.94 -13.12
CA ILE A 182 3.78 -7.93 -12.25
C ILE A 182 2.65 -8.39 -11.34
N GLU A 183 2.07 -9.53 -11.68
CA GLU A 183 1.10 -10.19 -10.82
C GLU A 183 1.82 -10.63 -9.54
N ALA A 184 1.14 -10.48 -8.39
CA ALA A 184 1.58 -11.08 -7.14
C ALA A 184 1.89 -12.57 -7.40
N PRO A 185 2.90 -13.17 -6.74
CA PRO A 185 3.36 -14.50 -7.06
C PRO A 185 2.19 -15.48 -7.24
N GLU A 186 2.13 -16.18 -8.38
CA GLU A 186 1.14 -17.24 -8.69
C GLU A 186 1.13 -18.36 -7.63
N ASP A 187 2.09 -18.33 -6.70
CA ASP A 187 2.33 -19.28 -5.62
C ASP A 187 1.45 -19.00 -4.37
N ALA A 188 0.57 -18.00 -4.39
CA ALA A 188 -0.35 -17.75 -3.28
C ALA A 188 -1.41 -18.86 -3.20
N HIS A 189 -1.32 -19.67 -2.15
CA HIS A 189 -2.31 -20.68 -1.81
C HIS A 189 -3.32 -20.13 -0.79
N PRO A 190 -4.61 -20.47 -0.90
CA PRO A 190 -5.25 -21.31 -1.91
C PRO A 190 -5.41 -20.62 -3.29
N GLN A 191 -5.44 -21.39 -4.38
CA GLN A 191 -5.49 -20.83 -5.74
C GLN A 191 -6.79 -20.07 -6.03
N VAL A 192 -6.69 -18.94 -6.74
CA VAL A 192 -7.85 -18.22 -7.27
C VAL A 192 -8.69 -19.12 -8.18
N GLY A 193 -10.01 -19.05 -8.04
CA GLY A 193 -10.99 -19.90 -8.71
C GLY A 193 -11.19 -21.27 -8.07
N SER A 194 -10.42 -21.62 -7.03
CA SER A 194 -10.62 -22.86 -6.27
C SER A 194 -11.62 -22.68 -5.13
N THR A 195 -12.20 -23.77 -4.66
CA THR A 195 -12.91 -23.80 -3.37
C THR A 195 -11.96 -24.25 -2.27
N VAL A 196 -12.12 -23.68 -1.08
CA VAL A 196 -11.32 -24.08 0.09
C VAL A 196 -12.00 -25.19 0.91
N PRO A 197 -11.23 -26.06 1.60
CA PRO A 197 -11.79 -27.01 2.55
C PRO A 197 -12.62 -26.31 3.62
N ASP A 198 -13.74 -26.88 4.06
CA ASP A 198 -14.53 -26.25 5.12
C ASP A 198 -13.69 -26.10 6.38
N LEU A 199 -13.68 -24.88 6.92
CA LEU A 199 -12.97 -24.54 8.13
C LEU A 199 -13.97 -24.47 9.25
N VAL A 200 -13.73 -25.21 10.32
CA VAL A 200 -14.50 -25.15 11.55
C VAL A 200 -13.62 -24.53 12.61
N TRP A 201 -14.18 -23.63 13.41
CA TRP A 201 -13.46 -22.99 14.49
C TRP A 201 -14.32 -22.88 15.74
N ARG A 202 -13.63 -22.70 16.87
CA ARG A 202 -14.19 -22.12 18.07
C ARG A 202 -13.48 -20.78 18.27
N ASP A 203 -14.25 -19.70 18.26
CA ASP A 203 -13.69 -18.36 18.40
C ASP A 203 -13.24 -18.09 19.84
N VAL A 204 -12.54 -16.98 20.04
CA VAL A 204 -12.04 -16.58 21.36
C VAL A 204 -13.13 -16.23 22.36
N ASP A 205 -14.39 -16.09 21.95
CA ASP A 205 -15.53 -15.92 22.86
C ASP A 205 -16.22 -17.26 23.16
N GLY A 206 -15.72 -18.36 22.60
CA GLY A 206 -16.21 -19.71 22.77
C GLY A 206 -17.38 -20.06 21.86
N VAL A 207 -17.66 -19.26 20.84
CA VAL A 207 -18.69 -19.52 19.83
C VAL A 207 -18.13 -20.42 18.74
N GLU A 208 -18.83 -21.50 18.44
CA GLU A 208 -18.48 -22.38 17.32
C GLU A 208 -19.01 -21.80 16.01
N GLY A 209 -18.20 -21.88 14.95
CA GLY A 209 -18.57 -21.46 13.61
C GLY A 209 -17.88 -22.31 12.55
N ARG A 210 -18.34 -22.17 11.31
CA ARG A 210 -17.66 -22.74 10.16
C ARG A 210 -17.79 -21.83 8.94
N LEU A 211 -16.86 -21.98 8.01
CA LEU A 211 -16.77 -21.13 6.83
C LEU A 211 -17.98 -21.32 5.92
N SER A 212 -18.47 -22.55 5.81
CA SER A 212 -19.69 -22.85 5.05
C SER A 212 -20.96 -22.19 5.60
N ASP A 213 -20.99 -21.76 6.87
CA ASP A 213 -22.12 -21.00 7.44
C ASP A 213 -22.16 -19.55 6.95
N LEU A 214 -21.05 -19.04 6.40
CA LEU A 214 -20.92 -17.67 5.89
C LEU A 214 -21.25 -17.54 4.39
N ARG A 215 -21.68 -18.63 3.73
CA ARG A 215 -22.09 -18.61 2.32
C ARG A 215 -23.24 -17.64 2.08
N GLY A 216 -23.27 -17.07 0.88
CA GLY A 216 -24.17 -15.98 0.51
C GLY A 216 -23.60 -14.58 0.76
N SER A 217 -22.46 -14.49 1.44
CA SER A 217 -21.71 -13.26 1.67
C SER A 217 -20.28 -13.40 1.16
N PRO A 218 -19.64 -12.31 0.67
CA PRO A 218 -18.20 -12.30 0.52
C PRO A 218 -17.53 -12.44 1.90
N VAL A 219 -16.45 -13.21 1.97
CA VAL A 219 -15.75 -13.50 3.23
C VAL A 219 -14.26 -13.23 3.08
N ILE A 220 -13.69 -12.43 3.98
CA ILE A 220 -12.25 -12.34 4.16
C ILE A 220 -11.81 -13.33 5.24
N VAL A 221 -10.87 -14.21 4.89
CA VAL A 221 -10.12 -15.02 5.85
C VAL A 221 -8.72 -14.44 5.97
N ASN A 222 -8.37 -13.93 7.14
CA ASN A 222 -7.03 -13.44 7.47
C ASN A 222 -6.33 -14.45 8.36
N VAL A 223 -5.20 -14.97 7.92
CA VAL A 223 -4.40 -15.93 8.67
C VAL A 223 -3.15 -15.24 9.20
N TRP A 224 -2.85 -15.43 10.49
CA TRP A 224 -1.85 -14.66 11.22
C TRP A 224 -1.26 -15.43 12.42
N GLU A 225 -0.33 -14.80 13.14
CA GLU A 225 0.21 -15.24 14.44
C GLU A 225 0.67 -14.01 15.26
N MET A 226 0.80 -14.13 16.59
CA MET A 226 1.22 -12.99 17.42
C MET A 226 2.68 -12.54 17.21
N GLU A 227 3.59 -13.45 16.89
CA GLU A 227 5.01 -13.12 16.64
C GLU A 227 5.29 -12.66 15.19
N CYS A 228 4.26 -12.22 14.47
CA CYS A 228 4.37 -11.68 13.12
C CYS A 228 4.08 -10.16 13.11
N PRO A 229 5.12 -9.30 13.01
CA PRO A 229 4.93 -7.84 13.01
C PRO A 229 3.99 -7.35 11.90
N PHE A 230 4.12 -7.92 10.70
CA PHE A 230 3.27 -7.56 9.55
C PHE A 230 1.81 -7.94 9.76
N CYS A 231 1.55 -9.01 10.49
CA CYS A 231 0.20 -9.44 10.83
C CYS A 231 -0.47 -8.46 11.79
N LEU A 232 0.25 -8.04 12.83
CA LEU A 232 -0.26 -7.06 13.80
C LEU A 232 -0.52 -5.70 13.15
N MET A 233 0.33 -5.30 12.20
CA MET A 233 0.14 -4.05 11.44
C MET A 233 -1.10 -4.09 10.54
N LEU A 234 -1.35 -5.23 9.89
CA LEU A 234 -2.48 -5.43 8.95
C LEU A 234 -3.85 -5.27 9.60
N PHE A 235 -3.99 -5.48 10.92
CA PHE A 235 -5.29 -5.37 11.59
C PHE A 235 -5.94 -3.99 11.51
N LYS A 236 -5.14 -2.91 11.47
CA LYS A 236 -5.67 -1.56 11.27
C LYS A 236 -6.28 -1.39 9.88
N ASP A 237 -5.65 -1.96 8.86
CA ASP A 237 -6.16 -1.95 7.49
C ASP A 237 -7.42 -2.80 7.36
N LEU A 238 -7.45 -3.99 7.98
CA LEU A 238 -8.62 -4.85 8.01
C LEU A 238 -9.80 -4.21 8.74
N GLU A 239 -9.56 -3.47 9.82
CA GLU A 239 -10.61 -2.72 10.52
C GLU A 239 -11.24 -1.65 9.63
N LYS A 240 -10.43 -0.86 8.92
CA LYS A 240 -10.94 0.12 7.93
C LYS A 240 -11.84 -0.54 6.89
N VAL A 241 -11.43 -1.69 6.34
CA VAL A 241 -12.23 -2.45 5.35
C VAL A 241 -13.52 -2.96 5.99
N TYR A 242 -13.42 -3.64 7.13
CA TYR A 242 -14.58 -4.25 7.77
C TYR A 242 -15.62 -3.22 8.21
N THR A 243 -15.18 -2.09 8.76
CA THR A 243 -16.06 -0.98 9.14
C THR A 243 -16.83 -0.41 7.94
N ASN A 244 -16.21 -0.35 6.76
CA ASN A 244 -16.85 0.17 5.56
C ASN A 244 -17.83 -0.81 4.91
N TYR A 245 -17.50 -2.11 4.85
CA TYR A 245 -18.26 -3.07 4.03
C TYR A 245 -19.06 -4.11 4.84
N SER A 246 -18.89 -4.22 6.16
CA SER A 246 -19.67 -5.17 6.98
C SER A 246 -21.17 -4.89 6.94
N GLY A 247 -21.57 -3.62 6.85
CA GLY A 247 -22.96 -3.19 6.66
C GLY A 247 -23.55 -3.59 5.29
N GLU A 248 -22.70 -3.91 4.33
CA GLU A 248 -23.06 -4.35 2.97
C GLU A 248 -22.97 -5.88 2.82
N GLY A 249 -22.70 -6.60 3.91
CA GLY A 249 -22.76 -8.05 3.97
C GLY A 249 -21.40 -8.75 4.00
N LEU A 250 -20.28 -8.01 3.95
CA LEU A 250 -18.94 -8.58 4.13
C LEU A 250 -18.81 -9.27 5.49
N GLN A 251 -18.34 -10.51 5.48
CA GLN A 251 -17.92 -11.25 6.67
C GLN A 251 -16.40 -11.30 6.77
N MET A 252 -15.85 -11.43 7.98
CA MET A 252 -14.41 -11.54 8.18
C MET A 252 -14.08 -12.48 9.33
N VAL A 253 -13.05 -13.32 9.14
CA VAL A 253 -12.52 -14.23 10.15
C VAL A 253 -11.00 -14.11 10.19
N SER A 254 -10.45 -13.81 11.36
CA SER A 254 -9.02 -13.85 11.64
C SER A 254 -8.66 -15.17 12.34
N LEU A 255 -7.76 -15.93 11.74
CA LEU A 255 -7.32 -17.24 12.21
C LEU A 255 -5.85 -17.19 12.61
N ASP A 256 -5.62 -17.37 13.91
CA ASP A 256 -4.28 -17.54 14.44
C ASP A 256 -3.79 -18.96 14.14
N LEU A 257 -2.65 -19.12 13.47
CA LEU A 257 -2.06 -20.43 13.14
C LEU A 257 -1.45 -21.16 14.33
N ILE A 258 -1.22 -20.48 15.43
CA ILE A 258 -0.35 -20.98 16.48
C ILE A 258 -1.19 -21.61 17.59
N THR A 259 -1.22 -22.94 17.57
CA THR A 259 -2.00 -23.76 18.53
C THR A 259 -1.65 -23.59 20.02
N TRP A 260 -0.51 -22.96 20.34
CA TRP A 260 -0.10 -22.67 21.72
C TRP A 260 -0.39 -21.23 22.17
N GLU A 261 -0.84 -20.37 21.26
CA GLU A 261 -1.38 -19.05 21.59
C GLU A 261 -2.78 -19.23 22.22
N THR A 262 -3.05 -18.48 23.28
CA THR A 262 -4.27 -18.67 24.09
C THR A 262 -5.41 -17.78 23.61
N ASP A 263 -6.65 -18.24 23.82
CA ASP A 263 -7.85 -17.43 23.55
C ASP A 263 -7.78 -16.03 24.20
N ASP A 264 -7.18 -15.91 25.39
CA ASP A 264 -7.04 -14.65 26.11
C ASP A 264 -6.05 -13.69 25.43
N GLU A 265 -4.92 -14.22 24.93
CA GLU A 265 -3.93 -13.44 24.19
C GLU A 265 -4.49 -12.95 22.86
N VAL A 266 -5.12 -13.84 22.09
CA VAL A 266 -5.77 -13.49 20.82
C VAL A 266 -6.91 -12.50 21.02
N ARG A 267 -7.72 -12.67 22.08
CA ARG A 267 -8.77 -11.70 22.42
C ARG A 267 -8.18 -10.32 22.74
N SER A 268 -7.03 -10.28 23.42
CA SER A 268 -6.34 -9.02 23.71
C SER A 268 -5.88 -8.31 22.42
N VAL A 269 -5.38 -9.06 21.44
CA VAL A 269 -5.02 -8.50 20.12
C VAL A 269 -6.25 -7.93 19.41
N ARG A 270 -7.37 -8.69 19.36
CA ARG A 270 -8.64 -8.23 18.78
C ARG A 270 -9.10 -6.91 19.41
N GLU A 271 -9.13 -6.86 20.75
CA GLU A 271 -9.60 -5.69 21.51
C GLU A 271 -8.69 -4.47 21.32
N SER A 272 -7.37 -4.66 21.34
CA SER A 272 -6.40 -3.56 21.14
C SER A 272 -6.47 -2.93 19.75
N ASN A 273 -6.96 -3.66 18.75
CA ASN A 273 -7.16 -3.17 17.39
C ASN A 273 -8.60 -2.70 17.12
N ASN A 274 -9.47 -2.66 18.15
CA ASN A 274 -10.91 -2.37 18.00
C ASN A 274 -11.61 -3.27 16.95
N ALA A 275 -11.10 -4.48 16.73
CA ALA A 275 -11.61 -5.38 15.73
C ALA A 275 -12.94 -6.00 16.20
N THR A 276 -13.98 -5.91 15.37
CA THR A 276 -15.35 -6.34 15.69
C THR A 276 -15.80 -7.61 14.98
N TRP A 277 -14.90 -8.26 14.25
CA TRP A 277 -15.14 -9.51 13.56
C TRP A 277 -14.59 -10.71 14.34
N THR A 278 -14.79 -11.92 13.79
CA THR A 278 -14.42 -13.18 14.44
C THR A 278 -12.90 -13.37 14.50
N PHE A 279 -12.39 -13.73 15.67
CA PHE A 279 -11.00 -14.19 15.86
C PHE A 279 -11.03 -15.59 16.46
N ALA A 280 -10.27 -16.52 15.89
CA ALA A 280 -10.17 -17.88 16.39
C ALA A 280 -8.72 -18.40 16.34
N VAL A 281 -8.41 -19.32 17.25
CA VAL A 281 -7.13 -20.05 17.27
C VAL A 281 -7.30 -21.32 16.44
N ASP A 282 -6.28 -21.65 15.64
CA ASP A 282 -6.24 -22.89 14.88
C ASP A 282 -6.29 -24.10 15.82
N GLY A 283 -7.33 -24.91 15.66
CA GLY A 283 -7.47 -26.19 16.34
C GLY A 283 -7.27 -27.41 15.43
N ASP A 284 -7.02 -27.21 14.13
CA ASP A 284 -7.13 -28.25 13.10
C ASP A 284 -6.01 -28.20 12.04
N ASN A 285 -4.85 -27.61 12.38
CA ASN A 285 -3.65 -27.54 11.53
C ASN A 285 -3.97 -26.95 10.14
N ILE A 286 -4.58 -25.77 10.13
CA ILE A 286 -5.03 -25.10 8.91
C ILE A 286 -3.86 -24.76 8.00
N GLN A 287 -2.66 -24.56 8.56
CA GLN A 287 -1.44 -24.35 7.80
C GLN A 287 -1.24 -25.44 6.75
N SER A 288 -1.33 -26.72 7.14
CA SER A 288 -1.17 -27.84 6.22
C SER A 288 -2.36 -28.03 5.28
N ARG A 289 -3.58 -27.69 5.71
CA ARG A 289 -4.80 -27.93 4.91
C ARG A 289 -4.98 -26.91 3.79
N TYR A 290 -4.50 -25.70 4.00
CA TYR A 290 -4.57 -24.57 3.08
C TYR A 290 -3.25 -24.29 2.37
N ASP A 291 -2.22 -25.09 2.64
CA ASP A 291 -0.88 -24.95 2.09
C ASP A 291 -0.29 -23.56 2.35
N ILE A 292 -0.37 -23.12 3.60
CA ILE A 292 0.01 -21.77 4.03
C ILE A 292 1.51 -21.75 4.34
N TRP A 293 2.26 -21.02 3.51
CA TRP A 293 3.72 -20.92 3.63
C TRP A 293 4.20 -19.54 4.05
N GLN A 294 3.33 -18.53 4.02
CA GLN A 294 3.67 -17.14 4.32
C GLN A 294 2.56 -16.45 5.09
N LEU A 295 2.95 -15.50 5.94
CA LEU A 295 2.06 -14.70 6.78
C LEU A 295 2.33 -13.19 6.63
N PRO A 296 1.31 -12.33 6.89
CA PRO A 296 -0.10 -12.71 6.95
C PRO A 296 -0.58 -13.25 5.60
N LEU A 297 -1.62 -14.08 5.60
CA LEU A 297 -2.30 -14.53 4.38
C LEU A 297 -3.73 -14.01 4.41
N ILE A 298 -4.14 -13.32 3.34
CA ILE A 298 -5.53 -12.92 3.11
C ILE A 298 -6.11 -13.78 2.01
N VAL A 299 -7.30 -14.31 2.24
CA VAL A 299 -8.10 -15.03 1.25
C VAL A 299 -9.47 -14.36 1.17
N LEU A 300 -9.84 -13.85 0.01
CA LEU A 300 -11.17 -13.33 -0.27
C LEU A 300 -11.99 -14.39 -1.01
N LEU A 301 -13.11 -14.77 -0.41
CA LEU A 301 -14.07 -15.71 -0.95
C LEU A 301 -15.32 -14.97 -1.41
N ASP A 302 -15.94 -15.42 -2.49
CA ASP A 302 -17.30 -15.01 -2.86
C ASP A 302 -18.38 -15.74 -2.04
N GLY A 303 -19.65 -15.41 -2.32
CA GLY A 303 -20.80 -16.03 -1.66
C GLY A 303 -20.97 -17.54 -1.89
N ASP A 304 -20.33 -18.11 -2.92
CA ASP A 304 -20.33 -19.56 -3.16
C ASP A 304 -19.16 -20.26 -2.44
N GLY A 305 -18.26 -19.50 -1.81
CA GLY A 305 -17.05 -19.98 -1.15
C GLY A 305 -15.90 -20.26 -2.12
N VAL A 306 -15.90 -19.63 -3.30
CA VAL A 306 -14.81 -19.69 -4.28
C VAL A 306 -13.83 -18.56 -4.00
N VAL A 307 -12.53 -18.88 -4.05
CA VAL A 307 -11.44 -17.92 -3.88
C VAL A 307 -11.42 -16.95 -5.06
N GLN A 308 -11.61 -15.68 -4.79
CA GLN A 308 -11.56 -14.61 -5.80
C GLN A 308 -10.24 -13.85 -5.77
N TRP A 309 -9.59 -13.81 -4.60
CA TRP A 309 -8.31 -13.12 -4.42
C TRP A 309 -7.55 -13.69 -3.24
N THR A 310 -6.22 -13.73 -3.36
CA THR A 310 -5.30 -14.13 -2.28
C THR A 310 -4.11 -13.19 -2.22
N TRP A 311 -3.59 -12.97 -1.01
CA TRP A 311 -2.43 -12.12 -0.79
C TRP A 311 -1.58 -12.60 0.38
N THR A 312 -0.26 -12.64 0.22
CA THR A 312 0.69 -12.92 1.31
C THR A 312 1.53 -11.69 1.65
N GLY A 313 1.79 -11.49 2.94
CA GLY A 313 2.48 -10.30 3.43
C GLY A 313 1.52 -9.13 3.71
N TYR A 314 2.07 -8.02 4.20
CA TYR A 314 1.27 -6.81 4.45
C TYR A 314 0.62 -6.29 3.16
N VAL A 315 -0.63 -5.85 3.26
CA VAL A 315 -1.39 -5.20 2.17
C VAL A 315 -2.25 -4.08 2.72
N HIS A 316 -2.25 -2.96 2.00
CA HIS A 316 -2.97 -1.78 2.39
C HIS A 316 -4.49 -1.93 2.15
N HIS A 317 -5.30 -1.34 3.02
CA HIS A 317 -6.76 -1.47 3.01
C HIS A 317 -7.39 -1.13 1.64
N SER A 318 -6.81 -0.20 0.88
CA SER A 318 -7.35 0.19 -0.43
C SER A 318 -7.35 -0.95 -1.45
N ILE A 319 -6.33 -1.83 -1.43
CA ILE A 319 -6.24 -2.96 -2.35
C ILE A 319 -7.22 -4.06 -1.94
N ILE A 320 -7.36 -4.29 -0.63
CA ILE A 320 -8.36 -5.21 -0.09
C ILE A 320 -9.77 -4.71 -0.49
N ALA A 321 -10.04 -3.41 -0.29
CA ALA A 321 -11.30 -2.77 -0.63
C ALA A 321 -11.63 -2.90 -2.13
N GLU A 322 -10.68 -2.64 -3.03
CA GLU A 322 -10.92 -2.78 -4.47
C GLU A 322 -11.35 -4.21 -4.86
N ASN A 323 -10.79 -5.23 -4.19
CA ASN A 323 -11.18 -6.62 -4.44
C ASN A 323 -12.52 -6.98 -3.80
N VAL A 324 -12.81 -6.44 -2.61
CA VAL A 324 -14.11 -6.59 -1.94
C VAL A 324 -15.23 -5.95 -2.76
N GLU A 325 -15.03 -4.75 -3.29
CA GLU A 325 -16.01 -4.00 -4.10
C GLU A 325 -16.43 -4.74 -5.38
N LYS A 326 -15.59 -5.66 -5.89
CA LYS A 326 -15.94 -6.51 -7.04
C LYS A 326 -17.00 -7.56 -6.70
N LEU A 327 -17.25 -7.83 -5.42
CA LEU A 327 -18.11 -8.92 -4.93
C LEU A 327 -19.38 -8.44 -4.20
N ILE A 328 -19.54 -7.13 -4.00
CA ILE A 328 -20.69 -6.52 -3.31
C ILE A 328 -21.63 -5.86 -4.33
#